data_AF-A0A9E4G280-F1
#
_entry.id   AF-A0A9E4G280-F1
#
_cell.length_a   1.000
_cell.length_b   1.000
_cell.length_c   1.000
_cell.angle_alpha   90.00
_cell.angle_beta   90.00
_cell.angle_gamma   90.00
#
_symmetry.space_group_name_H-M   'P 1'
#
loop_
_entity.id
_entity.type
_entity.pdbx_description
1 polymer ?
#
loop_
_entity_poly.entity_id
_entity_poly.type
_entity_poly.pdbx_seq_one_letter_code
_entity_poly.pdbx_strand_id
1 'polypeptide(L)'
;MSRQKKRVDSKSKRARGGVIAGLALLALLALLALIARKPAEDYPPAERHSVSTEKPQVCLHTLLENEVEDESILRSLELARELGATTIVQFFPSAYVEREPGRYSWTLADRIVRQADRQGLRVIGRLGLVPDWARDGNTETLNYLTEELYPDFADYAAAFAERYAGSV
;
A
#
# COMPACT_ATOMS: atom_id res chain seq x y z
N MET A 1 -37.04 -12.32 -60.62
CA MET A 1 -37.02 -12.90 -59.25
C MET A 1 -35.66 -12.82 -58.51
N SER A 2 -34.68 -11.97 -58.91
CA SER A 2 -33.30 -12.02 -58.34
C SER A 2 -32.94 -10.90 -57.32
N ARG A 3 -33.72 -9.80 -57.23
CA ARG A 3 -33.38 -8.66 -56.34
C ARG A 3 -33.86 -8.79 -54.89
N GLN A 4 -34.88 -9.61 -54.62
CA GLN A 4 -35.52 -9.70 -53.28
C GLN A 4 -34.73 -10.60 -52.31
N LYS A 5 -34.04 -11.63 -52.82
CA LYS A 5 -33.20 -12.57 -52.03
C LYS A 5 -31.96 -11.88 -51.43
N LYS A 6 -31.30 -11.01 -52.20
CA LYS A 6 -30.11 -10.24 -51.75
C LYS A 6 -30.37 -9.28 -50.58
N ARG A 7 -31.59 -8.72 -50.46
CA ARG A 7 -31.95 -7.78 -49.37
C ARG A 7 -32.16 -8.48 -48.03
N VAL A 8 -32.68 -9.71 -48.04
CA VAL A 8 -32.89 -10.52 -46.82
C VAL A 8 -31.54 -11.02 -46.28
N ASP A 9 -30.65 -11.48 -47.16
CA ASP A 9 -29.30 -11.93 -46.78
C ASP A 9 -28.43 -10.80 -46.21
N SER A 10 -28.59 -9.56 -46.70
CA SER A 10 -27.86 -8.38 -46.20
C SER A 10 -28.29 -7.96 -44.78
N LYS A 11 -29.59 -8.03 -44.46
CA LYS A 11 -30.10 -7.75 -43.09
C LYS A 11 -29.63 -8.81 -42.08
N SER A 12 -29.64 -10.09 -42.47
CA SER A 12 -29.14 -11.21 -41.65
C SER A 12 -27.65 -11.09 -41.32
N LYS A 13 -26.83 -10.71 -42.31
CA LYS A 13 -25.38 -10.49 -42.11
C LYS A 13 -25.07 -9.30 -41.18
N ARG A 14 -25.83 -8.19 -41.28
CA ARG A 14 -25.68 -7.04 -40.37
C ARG A 14 -26.10 -7.36 -38.93
N ALA A 15 -27.19 -8.11 -38.75
CA ALA A 15 -27.62 -8.56 -37.42
C ALA A 15 -26.59 -9.49 -36.77
N ARG A 16 -26.03 -10.44 -37.54
CA ARG A 16 -24.96 -11.33 -37.07
C ARG A 16 -23.65 -10.60 -36.74
N GLY A 17 -23.28 -9.59 -37.53
CA GLY A 17 -22.10 -8.75 -37.28
C GLY A 17 -22.22 -7.93 -35.99
N GLY A 18 -23.41 -7.39 -35.69
CA GLY A 18 -23.66 -6.67 -34.43
C GLY A 18 -23.60 -7.57 -33.19
N VAL A 19 -24.10 -8.80 -33.30
CA VAL A 19 -24.04 -9.80 -32.21
C VAL A 19 -22.59 -10.25 -31.95
N ILE A 20 -21.80 -10.50 -33.00
CA ILE A 20 -20.39 -10.88 -32.86
C ILE A 20 -19.56 -9.73 -32.25
N ALA A 21 -19.81 -8.49 -32.68
CA ALA A 21 -19.14 -7.31 -32.11
C ALA A 21 -19.52 -7.09 -30.63
N GLY A 22 -20.79 -7.30 -30.27
CA GLY A 22 -21.25 -7.22 -28.88
C GLY A 22 -20.63 -8.28 -27.99
N LEU A 23 -20.52 -9.53 -28.47
CA LEU A 23 -19.86 -10.61 -27.74
C LEU A 23 -18.36 -10.39 -27.58
N ALA A 24 -17.69 -9.85 -28.61
CA ALA A 24 -16.28 -9.51 -28.53
C ALA A 24 -16.01 -8.39 -27.53
N LEU A 25 -16.87 -7.37 -27.48
CA LEU A 25 -16.77 -6.29 -26.50
C LEU A 25 -17.02 -6.80 -25.07
N LEU A 26 -18.01 -7.66 -24.87
CA LEU A 26 -18.26 -8.28 -23.57
C LEU A 26 -17.10 -9.18 -23.12
N ALA A 27 -16.52 -9.96 -24.03
CA ALA A 27 -15.34 -10.78 -23.75
C ALA A 27 -14.13 -9.92 -23.39
N LEU A 28 -13.92 -8.81 -24.09
CA LEU A 28 -12.85 -7.87 -23.80
C LEU A 28 -13.06 -7.18 -22.44
N LEU A 29 -14.29 -6.74 -22.13
CA LEU A 29 -14.61 -6.15 -20.83
C LEU A 29 -14.47 -7.17 -19.69
N ALA A 30 -14.86 -8.43 -19.91
CA ALA A 30 -14.66 -9.50 -18.94
C ALA A 30 -13.17 -9.81 -18.72
N LEU A 31 -12.37 -9.83 -19.79
CA LEU A 31 -10.92 -10.00 -19.71
C LEU A 31 -10.25 -8.83 -18.98
N LEU A 32 -10.65 -7.59 -19.28
CA LEU A 32 -10.19 -6.41 -18.57
C LEU A 32 -10.59 -6.43 -17.11
N ALA A 33 -11.80 -6.89 -16.78
CA ALA A 33 -12.24 -7.07 -15.39
C ALA A 33 -11.45 -8.16 -14.66
N LEU A 34 -11.06 -9.24 -15.35
CA LEU A 34 -10.19 -10.29 -14.80
C LEU A 34 -8.77 -9.80 -14.54
N ILE A 35 -8.22 -8.97 -15.43
CA ILE A 35 -6.88 -8.35 -15.27
C ILE A 35 -6.91 -7.24 -14.21
N ALA A 36 -8.00 -6.48 -14.14
CA ALA A 36 -8.19 -5.40 -13.17
C ALA A 36 -8.64 -5.89 -11.79
N ARG A 37 -8.91 -7.20 -11.62
CA ARG A 37 -9.02 -7.79 -10.28
C ARG A 37 -7.66 -7.62 -9.62
N LYS A 38 -7.56 -6.61 -8.75
CA LYS A 38 -6.56 -6.63 -7.69
C LYS A 38 -6.69 -8.00 -7.02
N PRO A 39 -5.60 -8.76 -6.82
CA PRO A 39 -5.69 -9.95 -6.00
C PRO A 39 -6.39 -9.53 -4.71
N ALA A 40 -7.49 -10.20 -4.39
CA ALA A 40 -8.08 -10.04 -3.08
C ALA A 40 -6.94 -10.31 -2.09
N GLU A 41 -6.78 -9.46 -1.09
CA GLU A 41 -5.98 -9.78 0.10
C GLU A 41 -6.68 -10.93 0.86
N ASP A 42 -6.91 -12.06 0.19
CA ASP A 42 -7.40 -13.32 0.74
C ASP A 42 -6.26 -14.04 1.45
N TYR A 43 -5.51 -13.30 2.27
CA TYR A 43 -4.81 -13.95 3.36
C TYR A 43 -5.89 -14.24 4.40
N PRO A 44 -6.20 -15.52 4.71
CA PRO A 44 -6.93 -15.82 5.94
C PRO A 44 -6.22 -15.06 7.08
N PRO A 45 -6.91 -14.60 8.15
CA PRO A 45 -6.22 -13.96 9.25
C PRO A 45 -5.08 -14.86 9.68
N ALA A 46 -3.84 -14.50 9.32
CA ALA A 46 -2.69 -15.35 9.58
C ALA A 46 -2.67 -15.50 11.11
N GLU A 47 -2.55 -16.74 11.58
CA GLU A 47 -2.35 -16.97 13.01
C GLU A 47 -1.22 -16.06 13.47
N ARG A 48 -1.49 -15.23 14.49
CA ARG A 48 -0.48 -14.31 14.99
C ARG A 48 0.70 -15.16 15.48
N HIS A 49 1.86 -14.94 14.89
CA HIS A 49 3.09 -15.61 15.29
C HIS A 49 3.60 -15.02 16.61
N SER A 50 4.46 -15.78 17.28
CA SER A 50 5.21 -15.30 18.44
C SER A 50 6.71 -15.32 18.13
N VAL A 51 7.45 -14.41 18.74
CA VAL A 51 8.91 -14.37 18.66
C VAL A 51 9.49 -15.28 19.75
N SER A 52 10.27 -16.29 19.35
CA SER A 52 11.12 -17.04 20.28
C SER A 52 12.44 -16.30 20.45
N THR A 53 12.79 -15.90 21.66
CA THR A 53 14.00 -15.10 21.91
C THR A 53 14.66 -15.47 23.24
N GLU A 54 15.99 -15.49 23.24
CA GLU A 54 16.80 -15.52 24.47
C GLU A 54 17.34 -14.13 24.84
N LYS A 55 17.21 -13.17 23.93
CA LYS A 55 17.76 -11.80 24.04
C LYS A 55 16.65 -10.79 23.74
N PRO A 56 15.68 -10.60 24.65
CA PRO A 56 14.49 -9.79 24.39
C PRO A 56 14.79 -8.31 24.08
N GLN A 57 15.97 -7.82 24.46
CA GLN A 57 16.45 -6.47 24.17
C GLN A 57 16.94 -6.24 22.74
N VAL A 58 17.05 -7.29 21.90
CA VAL A 58 17.49 -7.12 20.51
C VAL A 58 16.38 -6.46 19.69
N CYS A 59 16.74 -5.35 19.06
CA CYS A 59 15.92 -4.61 18.10
C CYS A 59 16.60 -4.58 16.73
N LEU A 60 15.83 -4.54 15.66
CA LEU A 60 16.34 -4.40 14.30
C LEU A 60 15.84 -3.10 13.67
N HIS A 61 16.76 -2.29 13.13
CA HIS A 61 16.37 -1.19 12.26
C HIS A 61 16.01 -1.72 10.88
N THR A 62 14.86 -1.28 10.37
CA THR A 62 14.35 -1.70 9.07
C THR A 62 14.16 -0.50 8.13
N LEU A 63 14.09 -0.77 6.83
CA LEU A 63 13.88 0.22 5.77
C LEU A 63 12.66 -0.18 4.90
N LEU A 64 11.58 -0.64 5.54
CA LEU A 64 10.41 -1.18 4.85
C LEU A 64 9.63 -0.13 4.06
N GLU A 65 9.90 1.16 4.31
CA GLU A 65 9.33 2.27 3.54
C GLU A 65 9.83 2.30 2.08
N ASN A 66 10.92 1.59 1.77
CA ASN A 66 11.46 1.44 0.43
C ASN A 66 10.96 0.18 -0.29
N GLU A 67 10.24 -0.70 0.42
CA GLU A 67 9.70 -1.93 -0.15
C GLU A 67 8.37 -1.65 -0.85
N VAL A 68 8.31 -2.04 -2.12
CA VAL A 68 7.10 -1.86 -2.94
C VAL A 68 6.12 -3.00 -2.69
N GLU A 69 6.64 -4.22 -2.68
CA GLU A 69 5.92 -5.49 -2.67
C GLU A 69 5.56 -5.94 -1.25
N ASP A 70 4.36 -6.51 -1.09
CA ASP A 70 3.90 -7.01 0.21
C ASP A 70 4.72 -8.20 0.70
N GLU A 71 5.11 -9.09 -0.22
CA GLU A 71 5.95 -10.24 0.06
C GLU A 71 7.33 -9.83 0.59
N SER A 72 7.89 -8.74 0.10
CA SER A 72 9.22 -8.24 0.51
C SER A 72 9.18 -7.66 1.92
N ILE A 73 8.10 -6.93 2.26
CA ILE A 73 7.85 -6.48 3.64
C ILE A 73 7.68 -7.69 4.57
N LEU A 74 6.83 -8.65 4.19
CA LEU A 74 6.55 -9.83 5.00
C LEU A 74 7.82 -10.63 5.24
N ARG A 75 8.61 -10.85 4.19
CA ARG A 75 9.83 -11.64 4.26
C ARG A 75 10.86 -11.02 5.19
N SER A 76 11.05 -9.71 5.13
CA SER A 76 11.92 -8.98 6.06
C SER A 76 11.47 -9.13 7.52
N LEU A 77 10.17 -9.08 7.79
CA LEU A 77 9.62 -9.24 9.13
C LEU A 77 9.70 -10.68 9.65
N GLU A 78 9.50 -11.68 8.79
CA GLU A 78 9.75 -13.09 9.12
C GLU A 78 11.19 -13.31 9.56
N LEU A 79 12.15 -12.76 8.82
CA LEU A 79 13.57 -12.86 9.14
C LEU A 79 13.90 -12.16 10.46
N ALA A 80 13.29 -11.01 10.75
CA ALA A 80 13.44 -10.33 12.04
C ALA A 80 12.93 -11.21 13.21
N ARG A 81 11.77 -11.84 13.05
CA ARG A 81 11.21 -12.79 14.03
C ARG A 81 12.10 -14.02 14.20
N GLU A 82 12.58 -14.61 13.11
CA GLU A 82 13.44 -15.81 13.12
C GLU A 82 14.81 -15.56 13.75
N LEU A 83 15.35 -14.35 13.58
CA LEU A 83 16.54 -13.88 14.30
C LEU A 83 16.32 -13.80 15.83
N GLY A 84 15.06 -13.77 16.28
CA GLY A 84 14.69 -13.60 17.68
C GLY A 84 14.63 -12.14 18.11
N ALA A 85 14.59 -11.18 17.18
CA ALA A 85 14.35 -9.78 17.51
C ALA A 85 12.89 -9.60 17.92
N THR A 86 12.63 -8.98 19.08
CA THR A 86 11.25 -8.77 19.56
C THR A 86 10.65 -7.47 19.05
N THR A 87 11.48 -6.61 18.45
CA THR A 87 11.11 -5.24 18.10
C THR A 87 11.84 -4.81 16.84
N ILE A 88 11.12 -4.11 15.97
CA ILE A 88 11.71 -3.37 14.86
C ILE A 88 11.69 -1.87 15.16
N VAL A 89 12.69 -1.15 14.68
CA VAL A 89 12.71 0.31 14.64
C VAL A 89 12.45 0.71 13.19
N GLN A 90 11.23 1.15 12.91
CA GLN A 90 10.76 1.43 11.57
C GLN A 90 10.60 2.93 11.35
N PHE A 91 11.08 3.43 10.21
CA PHE A 91 10.91 4.81 9.80
C PHE A 91 9.57 5.03 9.09
N PHE A 92 8.80 6.02 9.54
CA PHE A 92 7.57 6.47 8.93
C PHE A 92 7.76 7.93 8.49
N PRO A 93 8.18 8.17 7.24
CA PRO A 93 8.41 9.52 6.74
C PRO A 93 7.09 10.27 6.53
N SER A 94 6.97 11.46 7.11
CA SER A 94 5.80 12.33 6.91
C SER A 94 5.63 12.67 5.43
N ALA A 95 6.72 12.87 4.68
CA ALA A 95 6.67 13.19 3.25
C ALA A 95 5.98 12.13 2.39
N TYR A 96 5.98 10.86 2.81
CA TYR A 96 5.33 9.79 2.06
C TYR A 96 3.86 9.66 2.45
N VAL A 97 3.54 9.94 3.71
CA VAL A 97 2.19 9.87 4.25
C VAL A 97 1.38 11.12 3.87
N GLU A 98 1.94 12.31 4.08
CA GLU A 98 1.27 13.60 3.93
C GLU A 98 1.83 14.36 2.72
N ARG A 99 1.47 13.89 1.53
CA ARG A 99 1.92 14.50 0.26
C ARG A 99 1.28 15.86 -0.01
N GLU A 100 0.12 16.11 0.59
CA GLU A 100 -0.60 17.38 0.56
C GLU A 100 -0.97 17.74 2.01
N PRO A 101 -0.96 19.03 2.39
CA PRO A 101 -1.26 19.45 3.76
C PRO A 101 -2.60 18.90 4.24
N GLY A 102 -2.61 18.24 5.40
CA GLY A 102 -3.78 17.64 6.03
C GLY A 102 -4.37 16.43 5.32
N ARG A 103 -3.73 15.91 4.26
CA ARG A 103 -4.18 14.70 3.53
C ARG A 103 -3.21 13.56 3.72
N TYR A 104 -3.59 12.63 4.59
CA TYR A 104 -2.79 11.46 4.91
C TYR A 104 -3.13 10.25 4.03
N SER A 105 -2.09 9.61 3.52
CA SER A 105 -2.12 8.30 2.86
C SER A 105 -1.33 7.29 3.70
N TRP A 106 -2.05 6.56 4.56
CA TRP A 106 -1.47 5.58 5.48
C TRP A 106 -1.19 4.21 4.87
N THR A 107 -1.47 4.01 3.57
CA THR A 107 -1.48 2.69 2.91
C THR A 107 -0.23 1.83 3.21
N LEU A 108 0.97 2.39 3.05
CA LEU A 108 2.22 1.65 3.30
C LEU A 108 2.44 1.40 4.80
N ALA A 109 2.22 2.42 5.64
CA ALA A 109 2.36 2.30 7.08
C ALA A 109 1.39 1.25 7.67
N ASP A 110 0.15 1.21 7.18
CA ASP A 110 -0.85 0.21 7.56
C ASP A 110 -0.42 -1.21 7.19
N ARG A 111 0.20 -1.39 6.01
CA ARG A 111 0.74 -2.68 5.57
C ARG A 111 1.86 -3.12 6.51
N ILE A 112 2.82 -2.25 6.79
CA ILE A 112 3.96 -2.56 7.66
C ILE A 112 3.49 -2.90 9.09
N VAL A 113 2.68 -2.05 9.71
CA VAL A 113 2.21 -2.26 11.11
C VAL A 113 1.37 -3.54 11.21
N ARG A 114 0.45 -3.77 10.26
CA ARG A 114 -0.37 -4.99 10.21
C ARG A 114 0.50 -6.25 10.09
N GLN A 115 1.51 -6.24 9.23
CA GLN A 115 2.38 -7.40 9.05
C GLN A 115 3.30 -7.60 10.26
N ALA A 116 3.83 -6.53 10.88
CA ALA A 116 4.64 -6.63 12.09
C ALA A 116 3.86 -7.23 13.26
N ASP A 117 2.62 -6.77 13.46
CA ASP A 117 1.71 -7.32 14.47
C ASP A 117 1.44 -8.81 14.25
N ARG A 118 1.20 -9.22 12.99
CA ARG A 118 1.02 -10.64 12.62
C ARG A 118 2.26 -11.48 12.91
N GLN A 119 3.46 -10.91 12.81
CA GLN A 119 4.71 -11.59 13.17
C GLN A 119 5.04 -11.55 14.67
N GLY A 120 4.17 -10.94 15.49
CA GLY A 120 4.39 -10.80 16.93
C GLY A 120 5.51 -9.81 17.27
N LEU A 121 5.87 -8.93 16.34
CA LEU A 121 6.91 -7.93 16.51
C LEU A 121 6.31 -6.64 17.07
N ARG A 122 6.97 -6.07 18.08
CA ARG A 122 6.69 -4.69 18.50
C ARG A 122 7.31 -3.71 17.50
N VAL A 123 6.71 -2.55 17.35
CA VAL A 123 7.21 -1.50 16.46
C VAL A 123 7.60 -0.29 17.30
N ILE A 124 8.80 0.22 17.11
CA ILE A 124 9.17 1.57 17.53
C ILE A 124 9.11 2.44 16.28
N GLY A 125 8.12 3.33 16.24
CA GLY A 125 7.94 4.27 15.14
C GLY A 125 8.94 5.42 15.24
N ARG A 126 9.81 5.55 14.22
CA ARG A 126 10.64 6.74 14.02
C ARG A 126 9.94 7.64 13.01
N LEU A 127 9.58 8.84 13.43
CA LEU A 127 8.96 9.85 12.56
C LEU A 127 10.02 10.81 12.04
N GLY A 128 9.81 11.38 10.86
CA GLY A 128 10.70 12.38 10.28
C GLY A 128 10.44 12.60 8.80
N LEU A 129 11.43 13.17 8.12
CA LEU A 129 11.32 13.74 6.77
C LEU A 129 10.34 14.92 6.73
N VAL A 130 10.62 15.91 5.87
CA VAL A 130 9.75 17.06 5.66
C VAL A 130 9.10 16.93 4.29
N PRO A 131 7.76 17.00 4.19
CA PRO A 131 7.05 16.91 2.92
C PRO A 131 7.43 18.08 2.02
N ASP A 132 7.34 17.88 0.71
CA ASP A 132 7.79 18.88 -0.26
C ASP A 132 7.03 20.21 -0.12
N TRP A 133 5.77 20.19 0.30
CA TRP A 133 4.97 21.40 0.53
C TRP A 133 5.41 22.21 1.76
N ALA A 134 6.09 21.59 2.72
CA ALA A 134 6.58 22.21 3.96
C ALA A 134 8.07 22.56 3.90
N ARG A 135 8.75 22.21 2.80
CA ARG A 135 10.21 22.34 2.71
C ARG A 135 10.62 23.76 2.34
N ASP A 136 11.61 24.29 3.07
CA ASP A 136 12.35 25.46 2.62
C ASP A 136 13.35 25.07 1.52
N GLY A 137 13.14 25.62 0.31
CA GLY A 137 13.96 25.35 -0.87
C GLY A 137 15.43 25.76 -0.75
N ASN A 138 15.81 26.49 0.30
CA ASN A 138 17.19 26.91 0.56
C ASN A 138 17.97 25.96 1.48
N THR A 139 17.39 24.82 1.87
CA THR A 139 18.04 23.88 2.80
C THR A 139 18.47 22.57 2.12
N GLU A 140 19.69 22.12 2.45
CA GLU A 140 20.28 20.90 1.87
C GLU A 140 19.78 19.61 2.55
N THR A 141 19.15 19.71 3.73
CA THR A 141 18.67 18.55 4.49
C THR A 141 17.17 18.35 4.29
N LEU A 142 16.77 17.09 4.14
CA LEU A 142 15.37 16.70 3.99
C LEU A 142 14.57 16.69 5.32
N ASN A 143 15.22 17.00 6.44
CA ASN A 143 14.61 17.00 7.78
C ASN A 143 14.52 18.39 8.41
N TYR A 144 15.03 19.44 7.76
CA TYR A 144 14.91 20.78 8.31
C TYR A 144 13.49 21.29 8.14
N LEU A 145 12.91 21.74 9.25
CA LEU A 145 11.59 22.33 9.35
C LEU A 145 11.74 23.64 10.11
N THR A 146 11.11 24.70 9.62
CA THR A 146 11.12 25.99 10.33
C THR A 146 10.16 25.94 11.51
N GLU A 147 10.37 26.80 12.51
CA GLU A 147 9.56 26.80 13.74
C GLU A 147 8.07 27.04 13.46
N GLU A 148 7.73 27.79 12.42
CA GLU A 148 6.35 28.08 12.03
C GLU A 148 5.57 26.84 11.60
N LEU A 149 6.26 25.79 11.15
CA LEU A 149 5.69 24.54 10.66
C LEU A 149 5.79 23.39 11.67
N TYR A 150 6.32 23.64 12.88
CA TYR A 150 6.29 22.66 13.96
C TYR A 150 4.89 22.17 14.33
N PRO A 151 3.84 23.03 14.33
CA PRO A 151 2.47 22.56 14.52
C PRO A 151 2.03 21.51 13.50
N ASP A 152 2.38 21.65 12.21
CA ASP A 152 2.02 20.67 11.19
C ASP A 152 2.69 19.31 11.43
N PHE A 153 3.97 19.30 11.83
CA PHE A 153 4.64 18.05 12.20
C PHE A 153 4.05 17.44 13.47
N ALA A 154 3.62 18.26 14.43
CA ALA A 154 2.93 17.80 15.63
C ALA A 154 1.58 17.17 15.30
N ASP A 155 0.80 17.75 14.37
CA ASP A 155 -0.46 17.18 13.89
C ASP A 155 -0.23 15.83 13.19
N TYR A 156 0.80 15.71 12.35
CA TYR A 156 1.20 14.43 11.77
C TYR A 156 1.55 13.39 12.86
N ALA A 157 2.36 13.76 13.84
CA ALA A 157 2.77 12.87 14.92
C ALA A 157 1.58 12.43 15.79
N ALA A 158 0.64 13.33 16.07
CA ALA A 158 -0.59 13.04 16.79
C ALA A 158 -1.49 12.09 16.00
N ALA A 159 -1.69 12.35 14.70
CA ALA A 159 -2.47 11.50 13.82
C ALA A 159 -1.86 10.09 13.69
N PHE A 160 -0.54 9.98 13.61
CA PHE A 160 0.18 8.70 13.62
C PHE A 160 -0.07 7.94 14.93
N ALA A 161 0.12 8.60 16.07
CA ALA A 161 -0.03 7.98 17.38
C ALA A 161 -1.47 7.53 17.65
N GLU A 162 -2.46 8.33 17.27
CA GLU A 162 -3.88 7.98 17.39
C GLU A 162 -4.21 6.76 16.50
N ARG A 163 -3.72 6.76 15.25
CA ARG A 163 -4.01 5.69 14.29
C ARG A 163 -3.44 4.34 14.71
N TYR A 164 -2.24 4.32 15.28
CA TYR A 164 -1.51 3.09 15.62
C TYR A 164 -1.47 2.80 17.11
N ALA A 165 -2.34 3.43 17.90
CA ALA A 165 -2.44 3.22 19.34
C ALA A 165 -2.59 1.73 19.68
N GLY A 166 -1.66 1.21 20.50
CA GLY A 166 -1.65 -0.19 20.92
C GLY A 166 -0.97 -1.15 19.94
N SER A 167 -0.51 -0.68 18.78
CA SER A 167 0.31 -1.44 17.81
C SER A 167 1.72 -0.85 17.62
N VAL A 168 1.92 0.42 17.98
CA VAL A 168 3.19 1.15 18.01
C VAL A 168 3.32 1.85 19.36
#